data_AF-A0A960N6Q8-F1
#
_entry.id   AF-A0A960N6Q8-F1
#
_cell.length_a   1.000
_cell.length_b   1.000
_cell.length_c   1.000
_cell.angle_alpha   90.00
_cell.angle_beta   90.00
_cell.angle_gamma   90.00
#
_symmetry.space_group_name_H-M   'P 1'
#
loop_
_entity.id
_entity.type
_entity.pdbx_description
1 polymer ?
#
loop_
_entity_poly.entity_id
_entity_poly.type
_entity_poly.pdbx_seq_one_letter_code
_entity_poly.pdbx_strand_id
1 'polypeptide(L)' 'ETLPAMRYTTFCAVDRPDDHPSRPPGYRPLDEFWSRMGYTRRPDLRAEFHWKEIAEPEPSAKSLTFWLKDWQVTTP' A
#
# COMPACT_ATOMS: atom_id res chain seq x y z
N GLU A 1 -6.85 22.92 2.07
CA GLU A 1 -7.02 22.94 3.54
C GLU A 1 -6.58 21.61 4.12
N THR A 2 -5.82 21.62 5.21
CA THR A 2 -5.59 20.44 6.05
C THR A 2 -6.70 20.36 7.10
N LEU A 3 -7.29 19.17 7.28
CA LEU A 3 -8.26 18.94 8.33
C LEU A 3 -7.57 19.06 9.70
N PRO A 4 -7.98 20.00 10.58
CA PRO A 4 -7.38 20.14 11.91
C PRO A 4 -7.44 18.81 12.67
N ALA A 5 -6.37 18.47 13.39
CA ALA A 5 -6.21 17.25 14.20
C ALA A 5 -6.10 15.90 13.44
N MET A 6 -6.07 15.87 12.11
CA MET A 6 -5.82 14.64 11.36
C MET A 6 -4.31 14.30 11.35
N ARG A 7 -3.89 13.42 12.26
CA ARG A 7 -2.47 13.06 12.45
C ARG A 7 -1.92 12.11 11.38
N TYR A 8 -2.75 11.23 10.84
CA TYR A 8 -2.29 10.20 9.91
C TYR A 8 -2.86 10.38 8.52
N THR A 9 -2.04 10.15 7.50
CA THR A 9 -2.53 9.77 6.18
C THR A 9 -2.19 8.31 5.92
N THR A 10 -3.11 7.60 5.28
CA THR A 10 -2.94 6.19 4.99
C THR A 10 -3.44 5.85 3.59
N PHE A 11 -2.81 4.86 2.98
CA PHE A 11 -3.33 4.12 1.83
C PHE A 11 -3.08 2.63 2.04
N CYS A 12 -3.63 1.78 1.19
CA CYS A 12 -3.26 0.37 1.14
C CYS A 12 -2.90 -0.02 -0.29
N ALA A 13 -1.95 -0.93 -0.43
CA ALA A 13 -1.47 -1.41 -1.73
C ALA A 13 -1.60 -2.92 -1.80
N VAL A 14 -1.92 -3.43 -3.00
CA VAL A 14 -2.06 -4.88 -3.25
C VAL A 14 -0.72 -5.57 -3.03
N ASP A 15 -0.73 -6.62 -2.22
CA ASP A 15 0.43 -7.48 -2.01
C ASP A 15 0.57 -8.43 -3.21
N ARG A 16 1.49 -8.10 -4.14
CA ARG A 16 1.84 -8.96 -5.28
C ARG A 16 3.09 -9.78 -4.97
N PRO A 17 3.08 -11.11 -5.17
CA PRO A 17 4.26 -11.97 -5.03
C PRO A 17 5.44 -11.50 -5.88
N ASP A 18 6.65 -11.87 -5.46
CA ASP A 18 7.87 -11.43 -6.14
C ASP A 18 8.11 -12.09 -7.50
N ASP A 19 7.54 -13.27 -7.66
CA ASP A 19 7.54 -14.12 -8.84
C ASP A 19 6.28 -13.94 -9.70
N HIS A 20 5.48 -12.89 -9.46
CA HIS A 20 4.23 -12.69 -10.18
C HIS A 20 4.47 -12.63 -11.70
N PRO A 21 3.77 -13.44 -12.51
CA PRO A 21 4.10 -13.65 -13.94
C PRO A 21 3.99 -12.37 -14.79
N SER A 22 3.12 -11.44 -14.41
CA SER A 22 2.98 -10.14 -15.07
C SER A 22 4.04 -9.10 -14.66
N ARG A 23 5.03 -9.44 -13.83
CA ARG A 23 6.09 -8.52 -13.41
C ARG A 23 7.09 -8.34 -14.57
N PRO A 24 7.26 -7.12 -15.12
CA PRO A 24 8.15 -6.90 -16.24
C PRO A 24 9.63 -6.96 -15.80
N PRO A 25 10.56 -7.27 -16.74
CA PRO A 25 11.99 -7.18 -16.47
C PRO A 25 12.39 -5.77 -16.00
N GLY A 26 13.19 -5.71 -14.93
CA GLY A 26 13.65 -4.43 -14.36
C GLY A 26 12.59 -3.67 -13.56
N TYR A 27 11.46 -4.31 -13.20
CA TYR A 27 10.47 -3.72 -12.30
C TYR A 27 11.10 -3.22 -10.99
N ARG A 28 10.74 -2.00 -10.58
CA ARG A 28 11.14 -1.41 -9.31
C ARG A 28 9.90 -1.26 -8.43
N PRO A 29 9.86 -1.86 -7.23
CA PRO A 29 8.76 -1.67 -6.30
C PRO A 29 8.62 -0.19 -5.91
N LEU A 30 7.41 0.24 -5.59
CA LEU A 30 7.16 1.60 -5.12
C LEU A 30 7.51 1.76 -3.62
N ASP A 31 7.89 0.69 -2.94
CA ASP A 31 8.23 0.65 -1.51
C ASP A 31 9.26 1.71 -1.11
N GLU A 32 10.34 1.86 -1.89
CA GLU A 32 11.36 2.88 -1.66
C GLU A 32 10.80 4.30 -1.87
N PHE A 33 9.96 4.48 -2.88
CA PHE A 33 9.31 5.76 -3.17
C PHE A 33 8.39 6.20 -2.01
N TRP A 34 7.55 5.29 -1.51
CA TRP A 34 6.67 5.55 -0.36
C TRP A 34 7.44 5.81 0.93
N SER A 35 8.49 5.02 1.18
CA SER A 35 9.38 5.20 2.32
C SER A 35 10.03 6.59 2.31
N ARG A 36 10.51 7.05 1.14
CA ARG A 36 11.08 8.40 0.97
C ARG A 36 10.06 9.52 1.18
N MET A 37 8.77 9.27 0.96
CA MET A 37 7.71 10.23 1.28
C MET A 37 7.27 10.19 2.74
N GLY A 38 7.87 9.32 3.57
CA GLY A 38 7.61 9.20 5.01
C GLY A 38 6.48 8.23 5.35
N TYR A 39 6.08 7.37 4.43
CA TYR A 39 5.13 6.29 4.74
C TYR A 39 5.88 5.05 5.25
N THR A 40 5.30 4.38 6.23
CA THR A 40 5.79 3.11 6.78
C THR A 40 4.78 2.00 6.49
N ARG A 41 5.25 0.89 5.92
CA ARG A 41 4.44 -0.31 5.70
C ARG A 41 4.02 -0.90 7.06
N ARG A 42 2.75 -1.26 7.20
CA ARG A 42 2.15 -1.87 8.40
C ARG A 42 1.58 -3.24 8.10
N PRO A 43 2.42 -4.30 8.08
CA PRO A 43 1.97 -5.67 7.77
C PRO A 43 0.91 -6.19 8.75
N ASP A 44 0.81 -5.62 9.94
CA ASP A 44 -0.21 -5.92 10.94
C ASP A 44 -1.60 -5.35 10.57
N LEU A 45 -1.65 -4.37 9.66
CA LEU A 45 -2.87 -3.77 9.14
C LEU A 45 -3.09 -4.24 7.70
N ARG A 46 -4.08 -5.12 7.50
CA ARG A 46 -4.44 -5.66 6.19
C ARG A 46 -5.92 -5.56 5.91
N ALA A 47 -6.24 -5.33 4.64
CA ALA A 47 -7.58 -5.47 4.10
C ALA A 47 -7.59 -6.62 3.08
N GLU A 48 -8.79 -7.16 2.85
CA GLU A 48 -9.04 -8.10 1.77
C GLU A 48 -10.16 -7.54 0.89
N PHE A 49 -9.93 -7.58 -0.42
CA PHE A 49 -10.95 -7.26 -1.41
C PHE A 49 -11.02 -8.38 -2.44
N HIS A 50 -12.23 -8.63 -2.96
CA HIS A 50 -12.49 -9.69 -3.91
C HIS A 50 -12.69 -9.09 -5.30
N TRP A 51 -11.84 -9.49 -6.25
CA TRP A 51 -12.03 -9.15 -7.66
C TRP A 51 -11.39 -10.22 -8.55
N LYS A 52 -11.79 -10.22 -9.82
CA LYS A 52 -11.24 -11.10 -10.85
C LYS A 52 -10.03 -10.44 -11.51
N GLU A 53 -8.86 -11.05 -11.42
CA GLU A 53 -7.67 -10.61 -12.18
C GLU A 53 -7.77 -11.03 -13.66
N ILE A 54 -6.96 -10.39 -14.50
CA ILE A 54 -6.91 -10.66 -15.95
C ILE A 54 -6.57 -12.13 -16.25
N ALA A 55 -5.71 -12.74 -15.43
CA ALA A 55 -5.23 -14.11 -15.62
C ALA A 55 -6.04 -15.16 -14.85
N GLU A 56 -7.13 -14.77 -14.18
CA GLU A 56 -7.91 -15.66 -13.32
C GLU A 56 -9.27 -15.98 -13.95
N PRO A 57 -9.78 -17.21 -13.80
CA PRO A 57 -11.09 -17.59 -14.33
C PRO A 57 -12.24 -16.99 -13.50
N GLU A 58 -12.05 -16.80 -12.21
CA GLU A 58 -13.05 -16.39 -11.22
C GLU A 58 -12.48 -15.31 -10.28
N PRO A 59 -13.34 -14.53 -9.59
CA PRO A 59 -12.88 -13.62 -8.55
C PRO A 59 -12.14 -14.34 -7.42
N SER A 60 -11.07 -13.74 -6.91
CA SER A 60 -10.36 -14.24 -5.73
C SER A 60 -10.17 -13.13 -4.70
N ALA A 61 -9.94 -13.54 -3.45
CA ALA A 61 -9.45 -12.67 -2.39
C ALA A 61 -8.07 -12.12 -2.73
N LYS A 62 -7.85 -10.84 -2.42
CA LYS A 62 -6.58 -10.14 -2.61
C LYS A 62 -6.25 -9.35 -1.37
N SER A 63 -5.05 -9.57 -0.85
CA SER A 63 -4.57 -8.87 0.34
C SER A 63 -4.00 -7.51 -0.03
N LEU A 64 -4.36 -6.50 0.76
CA LEU A 64 -3.77 -5.16 0.69
C LEU A 64 -3.13 -4.84 2.03
N THR A 65 -1.87 -4.43 2.02
CA THR A 65 -1.17 -3.97 3.22
C THR A 65 -1.23 -2.45 3.32
N PHE A 66 -1.55 -1.94 4.51
CA PHE A 66 -1.62 -0.50 4.75
C PHE A 66 -0.23 0.13 4.90
N TRP A 67 -0.14 1.39 4.47
CA TRP A 67 1.01 2.27 4.62
C TRP A 67 0.56 3.54 5.31
N LEU A 68 1.23 3.90 6.41
CA LEU A 68 0.85 5.03 7.25
C LEU A 68 1.96 6.07 7.27
N LYS A 69 1.59 7.34 7.20
CA LYS A 69 2.45 8.46 7.51
C LYS A 69 1.88 9.25 8.67
N ASP A 70 2.72 9.48 9.68
CA ASP A 70 2.42 10.33 10.84
C ASP A 70 2.88 11.76 10.58
N TRP A 71 1.93 12.68 10.51
CA TRP A 71 2.14 14.12 10.43
C TRP A 71 2.20 14.66 11.85
N GLN A 72 3.36 14.49 12.50
CA GLN A 72 3.58 15.07 13.82
C GLN A 72 3.32 16.58 13.75
N VAL A 73 2.45 17.07 14.64
CA VAL A 73 2.31 18.52 14.85
C VAL A 73 3.55 18.96 15.61
N THR A 74 4.53 19.52 14.91
CA THR A 74 5.64 20.20 15.58
C THR A 74 5.05 21.39 16.31
N THR A 75 4.90 21.28 17.63
CA THR A 75 4.67 22.47 18.46
C THR A 75 5.99 23.24 18.44
N PRO A 76 5.99 24.53 18.06
CA PRO A 76 7.20 25.35 18.07
C PRO A 76 7.81 25.46 19.47
#